data_AF-A0A5C9DT71-F1
#
_entry.id   AF-A0A5C9DT71-F1
#
_cell.length_a   1.000
_cell.length_b   1.000
_cell.length_c   1.000
_cell.angle_alpha   90.00
_cell.angle_beta   90.00
_cell.angle_gamma   90.00
#
_symmetry.space_group_name_H-M   'P 1'
#
loop_
_entity.id
_entity.type
_entity.pdbx_description
1 polymer ?
#
loop_
_entity_poly.entity_id
_entity_poly.type
_entity_poly.pdbx_seq_one_letter_code
_entity_poly.pdbx_strand_id
1 'polypeptide(L)'
;MTVQKELTKNKKTSRINRISTELNVLSIDLNIENNEVSKIWKQIIRKNPTYFKELLGNLGLLDGDFWKRNCIFCHKKLTFKTFFYYNASLGLGKAWDLWGNKDIEFYCLNCDEKNHEYH
;
A
#
# COMPACT_ATOMS: atom_id res chain seq x y z
N MET A 1 -14.68 -46.38 23.14
CA MET A 1 -14.84 -44.91 23.36
C MET A 1 -14.15 -44.09 22.26
N THR A 2 -14.34 -44.42 20.98
CA THR A 2 -13.44 -43.93 19.89
C THR A 2 -14.15 -43.02 18.88
N VAL A 3 -15.46 -43.22 18.65
CA VAL A 3 -16.25 -42.57 17.60
C VAL A 3 -16.54 -41.08 17.90
N GLN A 4 -16.78 -40.70 19.15
CA GLN A 4 -17.07 -39.32 19.52
C GLN A 4 -15.86 -38.39 19.33
N LYS A 5 -14.63 -38.88 19.55
CA LYS A 5 -13.40 -38.10 19.35
C LYS A 5 -13.14 -37.79 17.87
N GLU A 6 -13.40 -38.73 16.98
CA GLU A 6 -13.27 -38.52 15.52
C GLU A 6 -14.33 -37.57 14.96
N LEU A 7 -15.59 -37.68 15.41
CA LEU A 7 -16.66 -36.73 15.03
C LEU A 7 -16.35 -35.29 15.47
N THR A 8 -15.81 -35.09 16.66
CA THR A 8 -15.38 -33.76 17.12
C THR A 8 -14.18 -33.23 16.34
N LYS A 9 -13.23 -34.10 15.94
CA LYS A 9 -12.06 -33.72 15.14
C LYS A 9 -12.49 -33.29 13.73
N ASN A 10 -13.38 -34.05 13.08
CA ASN A 10 -13.91 -33.72 11.76
C ASN A 10 -14.76 -32.44 11.74
N LYS A 11 -15.58 -32.19 12.78
CA LYS A 11 -16.33 -30.92 12.91
C LYS A 11 -15.40 -29.73 13.17
N LYS A 12 -14.29 -29.93 13.88
CA LYS A 12 -13.29 -28.88 14.15
C LYS A 12 -12.51 -28.54 12.87
N THR A 13 -12.13 -29.56 12.08
CA THR A 13 -11.48 -29.38 10.77
C THR A 13 -12.40 -28.69 9.77
N SER A 14 -13.69 -29.06 9.68
CA SER A 14 -14.62 -28.39 8.76
C SER A 14 -14.87 -26.93 9.13
N ARG A 15 -14.91 -26.60 10.43
CA ARG A 15 -15.04 -25.23 10.93
C ARG A 15 -13.80 -24.39 10.62
N ILE A 16 -12.59 -24.94 10.77
CA ILE A 16 -11.33 -24.25 10.44
C ILE A 16 -11.25 -23.95 8.95
N ASN A 17 -11.60 -24.93 8.10
CA ASN A 17 -11.59 -24.73 6.64
C ASN A 17 -12.56 -23.63 6.22
N ARG A 18 -13.76 -23.59 6.83
CA ARG A 18 -14.74 -22.53 6.55
C ARG A 18 -14.23 -21.14 6.96
N ILE A 19 -13.63 -20.99 8.14
CA ILE A 19 -13.04 -19.72 8.59
C ILE A 19 -11.89 -19.31 7.66
N SER A 20 -11.05 -20.26 7.23
CA SER A 20 -9.98 -19.98 6.27
C SER A 20 -10.51 -19.48 4.93
N THR A 21 -11.61 -20.06 4.42
CA THR A 21 -12.26 -19.59 3.19
C THR A 21 -12.86 -18.21 3.36
N GLU A 22 -13.56 -17.94 4.47
CA GLU A 22 -14.13 -16.62 4.78
C GLU A 22 -13.04 -15.54 4.88
N LEU A 23 -11.91 -15.83 5.51
CA LEU A 23 -10.75 -14.93 5.57
C LEU A 23 -10.13 -14.67 4.20
N ASN A 24 -10.03 -15.70 3.35
CA ASN A 24 -9.52 -15.53 1.99
C ASN A 24 -10.45 -14.64 1.15
N VAL A 25 -11.76 -14.81 1.25
CA VAL A 25 -12.74 -13.94 0.56
C VAL A 25 -12.61 -12.50 1.02
N LEU A 26 -12.58 -12.25 2.33
CA LEU A 26 -12.39 -10.90 2.89
C LEU A 26 -11.07 -10.28 2.43
N SER A 27 -9.99 -11.06 2.32
CA SER A 27 -8.71 -10.57 1.80
C SER A 27 -8.77 -10.19 0.32
N ILE A 28 -9.57 -10.91 -0.48
CA ILE A 28 -9.77 -10.61 -1.90
C ILE A 28 -10.56 -9.32 -2.03
N ASP A 29 -11.64 -9.16 -1.27
CA ASP A 29 -12.48 -7.95 -1.29
C ASP A 29 -11.68 -6.71 -0.89
N LEU A 30 -10.89 -6.80 0.18
CA LEU A 30 -9.97 -5.73 0.59
C LEU A 30 -8.92 -5.41 -0.48
N ASN A 31 -8.41 -6.41 -1.19
CA ASN A 31 -7.48 -6.20 -2.29
C ASN A 31 -8.13 -5.50 -3.49
N ILE A 32 -9.39 -5.82 -3.79
CA ILE A 32 -10.17 -5.17 -4.87
C ILE A 32 -10.43 -3.70 -4.49
N GLU A 33 -10.90 -3.43 -3.28
CA GLU A 33 -11.15 -2.07 -2.80
C GLU A 33 -9.88 -1.23 -2.80
N ASN A 34 -8.76 -1.76 -2.29
CA ASN A 34 -7.47 -1.07 -2.33
C ASN A 34 -7.00 -0.78 -3.76
N ASN A 35 -7.33 -1.65 -4.73
CA ASN A 35 -7.00 -1.44 -6.13
C ASN A 35 -7.85 -0.31 -6.75
N GLU A 36 -9.15 -0.29 -6.48
CA GLU A 36 -10.04 0.79 -6.96
C GLU A 36 -9.68 2.15 -6.35
N VAL A 37 -9.40 2.21 -5.05
CA VAL A 37 -8.93 3.44 -4.38
C VAL A 37 -7.59 3.91 -4.96
N SER A 38 -6.65 2.98 -5.19
CA SER A 38 -5.38 3.27 -5.86
C SER A 38 -5.57 3.85 -7.25
N LYS A 39 -6.50 3.30 -8.06
CA LYS A 39 -6.84 3.85 -9.39
C LYS A 39 -7.39 5.27 -9.30
N ILE A 40 -8.30 5.54 -8.36
CA ILE A 40 -8.88 6.88 -8.15
C ILE A 40 -7.78 7.88 -7.83
N TRP A 41 -6.90 7.58 -6.87
CA TRP A 41 -5.77 8.45 -6.53
C TRP A 41 -4.84 8.71 -7.72
N LYS A 42 -4.45 7.65 -8.44
CA LYS A 42 -3.63 7.79 -9.66
C LYS A 42 -4.31 8.68 -10.70
N GLN A 43 -5.63 8.56 -10.87
CA GLN A 43 -6.39 9.43 -11.77
C GLN A 43 -6.41 10.88 -11.30
N ILE A 44 -6.65 11.15 -10.02
CA ILE A 44 -6.63 12.50 -9.45
C ILE A 44 -5.25 13.15 -9.68
N ILE A 45 -4.17 12.45 -9.33
CA ILE A 45 -2.79 12.95 -9.48
C ILE A 45 -2.44 13.24 -10.94
N ARG A 46 -2.92 12.41 -11.88
CA ARG A 46 -2.64 12.54 -13.31
C ARG A 46 -3.48 13.63 -13.98
N LYS A 47 -4.79 13.67 -13.69
CA LYS A 47 -5.74 14.58 -14.36
C LYS A 47 -5.78 15.96 -13.72
N ASN A 48 -5.56 16.05 -12.41
CA ASN A 48 -5.65 17.31 -11.67
C ASN A 48 -4.54 17.45 -10.62
N PRO A 49 -3.28 17.64 -11.06
CA PRO A 49 -2.13 17.71 -10.17
C PRO A 49 -2.17 18.92 -9.22
N THR A 50 -2.82 20.01 -9.61
CA THR A 50 -3.01 21.20 -8.78
C THR A 50 -3.97 20.91 -7.63
N TYR A 51 -5.11 20.29 -7.93
CA TYR A 51 -6.07 19.87 -6.90
C TYR A 51 -5.44 18.92 -5.88
N PHE A 52 -4.61 17.96 -6.35
CA PHE A 52 -3.88 17.09 -5.42
C PHE A 52 -2.95 17.87 -4.49
N LYS A 53 -2.25 18.89 -5.01
CA LYS A 53 -1.39 19.76 -4.19
C LYS A 53 -2.20 20.55 -3.16
N GLU A 54 -3.34 21.12 -3.57
CA GLU A 54 -4.26 21.84 -2.68
C GLU A 54 -4.82 20.93 -1.58
N LEU A 55 -5.20 19.70 -1.93
CA LEU A 55 -5.68 18.72 -0.96
C LEU A 55 -4.64 18.44 0.13
N LEU A 56 -3.37 18.26 -0.26
CA LEU A 56 -2.28 18.10 0.70
C LEU A 56 -2.10 19.33 1.59
N GLY A 57 -2.31 20.53 1.03
CA GLY A 57 -2.28 21.78 1.78
C GLY A 57 -3.36 21.89 2.84
N ASN A 58 -4.59 21.57 2.45
CA ASN A 58 -5.73 21.59 3.35
C ASN A 58 -5.60 20.57 4.49
N LEU A 59 -4.84 19.49 4.27
CA LEU A 59 -4.54 18.48 5.29
C LEU A 59 -3.35 18.86 6.20
N GLY A 60 -2.76 20.06 6.03
CA GLY A 60 -1.59 20.49 6.80
C GLY A 60 -0.31 19.73 6.43
N LEU A 61 -0.29 19.04 5.29
CA LEU A 61 0.85 18.24 4.82
C LEU A 61 1.83 19.06 3.95
N LEU A 62 1.70 20.40 3.96
CA LEU A 62 2.51 21.31 3.12
C LEU A 62 3.58 22.10 3.87
N ASP A 63 3.83 21.86 5.15
CA ASP A 63 4.89 22.60 5.85
C ASP A 63 6.29 22.16 5.37
N GLY A 64 6.88 23.03 4.53
CA GLY A 64 8.23 22.90 3.97
C GLY A 64 8.32 22.18 2.62
N ASP A 65 7.42 22.48 1.67
CA ASP A 65 7.53 22.12 0.24
C ASP A 65 8.18 20.76 -0.04
N PHE A 66 7.47 19.65 0.25
CA PHE A 66 7.84 18.30 -0.19
C PHE A 66 9.34 18.02 -0.03
N TRP A 67 9.80 17.71 1.18
CA TRP A 67 11.21 17.50 1.45
C TRP A 67 11.69 16.44 0.47
N LYS A 68 12.47 16.86 -0.53
CA LYS A 68 12.82 15.98 -1.63
C LYS A 68 13.77 14.95 -1.06
N ARG A 69 13.37 13.70 -1.11
CA ARG A 69 14.25 12.59 -0.74
C ARG A 69 15.06 12.20 -1.96
N ASN A 70 16.21 11.60 -1.77
CA ASN A 70 17.00 11.08 -2.88
C ASN A 70 16.83 9.57 -2.94
N CYS A 71 16.74 9.02 -4.15
CA CYS A 71 16.91 7.59 -4.34
C CYS A 71 18.27 7.17 -3.78
N ILE A 72 18.34 6.12 -2.98
CA ILE A 72 19.64 5.70 -2.43
C ILE A 72 20.61 5.17 -3.51
N PHE A 73 20.11 4.56 -4.58
CA PHE A 73 20.97 4.02 -5.65
C PHE A 73 21.46 5.07 -6.64
N CYS A 74 20.55 5.87 -7.20
CA CYS A 74 20.90 6.81 -8.28
C CYS A 74 20.88 8.28 -7.86
N HIS A 75 20.59 8.56 -6.59
CA HIS A 75 20.49 9.91 -6.01
C HIS A 75 19.50 10.85 -6.70
N LYS A 76 18.65 10.34 -7.61
CA LYS A 76 17.57 11.09 -8.23
C LYS A 76 16.61 11.60 -7.16
N LYS A 77 16.24 12.88 -7.27
CA LYS A 77 15.25 13.50 -6.38
C LYS A 77 13.88 12.84 -6.55
N LEU A 78 13.31 12.43 -5.42
CA LEU A 78 11.99 11.87 -5.26
C LEU A 78 11.10 12.91 -4.59
N THR A 79 9.85 12.97 -5.06
CA THR A 79 8.80 13.79 -4.44
C THR A 79 7.78 12.88 -3.80
N PHE A 80 7.13 13.34 -2.74
CA PHE A 80 6.02 12.60 -2.14
C PHE A 80 4.92 12.30 -3.17
N LYS A 81 4.65 13.22 -4.12
CA LYS A 81 3.70 12.97 -5.22
C LYS A 81 4.07 11.72 -6.02
N THR A 82 5.34 11.59 -6.42
CA THR A 82 5.82 10.41 -7.17
C THR A 82 5.74 9.16 -6.32
N PHE A 83 6.22 9.23 -5.07
CA PHE A 83 6.15 8.11 -4.13
C PHE A 83 4.71 7.62 -3.92
N PHE A 84 3.79 8.54 -3.63
CA PHE A 84 2.38 8.24 -3.39
C PHE A 84 1.70 7.70 -4.64
N TYR A 85 2.04 8.17 -5.84
CA TYR A 85 1.47 7.64 -7.08
C TYR A 85 1.70 6.13 -7.23
N TYR A 86 2.90 5.63 -6.88
CA TYR A 86 3.20 4.19 -6.94
C TYR A 86 2.67 3.42 -5.72
N ASN A 87 2.54 4.08 -4.57
CA ASN A 87 2.09 3.50 -3.31
C ASN A 87 0.64 3.87 -2.94
N ALA A 88 -0.18 4.24 -3.93
CA ALA A 88 -1.51 4.79 -3.67
C ALA A 88 -2.46 3.81 -2.97
N SER A 89 -2.20 2.51 -3.07
CA SER A 89 -2.94 1.45 -2.34
C SER A 89 -2.72 1.50 -0.83
N LEU A 90 -1.66 2.17 -0.34
CA LEU A 90 -1.45 2.35 1.09
C LEU A 90 -2.41 3.37 1.71
N GLY A 91 -3.05 4.20 0.88
CA GLY A 91 -3.80 5.36 1.34
C GLY A 91 -2.89 6.52 1.75
N LEU A 92 -3.46 7.73 1.78
CA LEU A 92 -2.69 8.96 1.94
C LEU A 92 -1.98 9.07 3.30
N GLY A 93 -2.66 8.69 4.40
CA GLY A 93 -2.10 8.77 5.75
C GLY A 93 -0.88 7.87 5.94
N LYS A 94 -1.02 6.57 5.66
CA LYS A 94 0.09 5.62 5.80
C LYS A 94 1.26 5.96 4.88
N ALA A 95 0.98 6.42 3.66
CA ALA A 95 2.03 6.89 2.76
C ALA A 95 2.77 8.10 3.35
N TRP A 96 2.06 9.05 3.94
CA TRP A 96 2.67 10.21 4.57
C TRP A 96 3.56 9.84 5.77
N ASP A 97 3.08 8.95 6.64
CA ASP A 97 3.85 8.48 7.80
C ASP A 97 5.16 7.80 7.37
N LEU A 98 5.09 6.94 6.34
CA LEU A 98 6.28 6.31 5.76
C LEU A 98 7.24 7.34 5.16
N TRP A 99 6.70 8.32 4.43
CA TRP A 99 7.51 9.36 3.80
C TRP A 99 8.26 10.22 4.83
N GLY A 100 7.58 10.59 5.92
CA GLY A 100 8.12 11.39 7.02
C GLY A 100 9.15 10.64 7.88
N ASN A 101 9.19 9.31 7.83
CA ASN A 101 10.19 8.52 8.54
C ASN A 101 11.56 8.61 7.85
N LYS A 102 12.49 9.32 8.50
CA LYS A 102 13.85 9.57 7.97
C LYS A 102 14.72 8.32 7.87
N ASP A 103 14.41 7.28 8.65
CA ASP A 103 15.19 6.04 8.70
C ASP A 103 14.84 5.08 7.55
N ILE A 104 13.73 5.34 6.84
CA ILE A 104 13.32 4.53 5.68
C ILE A 104 13.99 5.07 4.43
N GLU A 105 14.78 4.26 3.76
CA GLU A 105 15.37 4.62 2.46
C GLU A 105 14.40 4.34 1.32
N PHE A 106 14.43 5.18 0.29
CA PHE A 106 13.54 5.03 -0.86
C PHE A 106 14.33 4.80 -2.15
N TYR A 107 13.77 3.98 -3.01
CA TYR A 107 14.25 3.75 -4.37
C TYR A 107 13.38 4.54 -5.36
N CYS A 108 13.97 5.00 -6.46
CA CYS A 108 13.18 5.48 -7.59
C CYS A 108 12.68 4.30 -8.39
N LEU A 109 11.57 4.48 -9.11
CA LEU A 109 10.98 3.44 -9.94
C LEU A 109 12.00 2.76 -10.87
N ASN A 110 12.82 3.56 -11.56
CA ASN A 110 13.82 3.03 -12.48
C ASN A 110 14.87 2.14 -11.79
N CYS A 111 15.13 2.34 -10.50
CA CYS A 111 16.04 1.50 -9.72
C CYS A 111 15.31 0.28 -9.13
N ASP A 112 14.03 0.44 -8.79
CA ASP A 112 13.18 -0.63 -8.28
C ASP A 112 12.94 -1.71 -9.35
N GLU A 113 12.57 -1.29 -10.57
CA GLU A 113 12.37 -2.18 -11.71
C GLU A 113 13.65 -2.98 -12.07
N LYS A 114 14.82 -2.34 -11.96
CA LYS A 114 16.11 -3.00 -12.24
C LYS A 114 16.55 -3.99 -11.17
N ASN A 115 16.07 -3.85 -9.93
CA ASN A 115 16.40 -4.77 -8.85
C ASN A 115 15.45 -5.98 -8.81
N HIS A 116 14.27 -5.88 -9.42
CA HIS A 116 13.34 -7.00 -9.57
C HIS A 116 13.69 -7.96 -10.71
N GLU A 117 14.63 -7.63 -11.59
CA GLU A 117 15.15 -8.54 -12.63
C GLU A 117 16.22 -9.52 -12.13
N TYR A 118 16.63 -9.44 -10.86
CA TYR A 118 17.68 -10.28 -10.26
C TYR A 118 17.21 -11.23 -9.15
N HIS A 119 15.91 -11.47 -9.01
CA HIS A 119 15.34 -12.42 -8.04
C HIS A 119 14.50 -13.53 -8.69
#